data_AF-A0A8X8WCN5-F1
#
_entry.id   AF-A0A8X8WCN5-F1
#
_cell.length_a   1.000
_cell.length_b   1.000
_cell.length_c   1.000
_cell.angle_alpha   90.00
_cell.angle_beta   90.00
_cell.angle_gamma   90.00
#
_symmetry.space_group_name_H-M   'P 1'
#
loop_
_entity.id
_entity.type
_entity.pdbx_description
1 polymer ?
#
loop_
_entity_poly.entity_id
_entity_poly.type
_entity_poly.pdbx_seq_one_letter_code
_entity_poly.pdbx_strand_id
1 'polypeptide(L)'
;MLIATQEQSEIAAALRLLDAALAVAPRMEVALELKERSLLCLCRFKEVADMLQDYIPSLKMVISEDESTTGSSDNSSTQLSKNDSRSIPPAAPPSRRNVEEAGQWRYSELGQACCHLGLMEDALVLLQTGKRLATAAFRRESISLSDDIFSSIKHPLSGQPERPPKTEFESISHLLCHIKLLIRRKTAAIAALDAGLCSEAVRHFTKILDGCRGTPQGFLSECYVHRTSTFRK
;
A
#
# COMPACT_ATOMS: atom_id res chain seq x y z
N MET A 1 13.02 8.95 -31.84
CA MET A 1 11.85 9.54 -31.15
C MET A 1 10.51 8.89 -31.54
N LEU A 2 10.41 8.18 -32.67
CA LEU A 2 9.18 7.49 -33.12
C LEU A 2 8.78 6.24 -32.30
N ILE A 3 9.75 5.53 -31.72
CA ILE A 3 9.49 4.29 -30.96
C ILE A 3 8.76 4.59 -29.64
N ALA A 4 9.16 5.65 -28.93
CA ALA A 4 8.53 6.06 -27.68
C ALA A 4 7.08 6.57 -27.87
N THR A 5 6.77 7.18 -29.02
CA THR A 5 5.41 7.64 -29.31
C THR A 5 4.47 6.49 -29.70
N GLN A 6 5.01 5.46 -30.37
CA GLN A 6 4.25 4.27 -30.73
C GLN A 6 3.81 3.51 -29.48
N GLU A 7 4.74 3.27 -28.55
CA GLU A 7 4.50 2.63 -27.26
C GLU A 7 3.45 3.40 -26.44
N GLN A 8 3.53 4.74 -26.39
CA GLN A 8 2.54 5.56 -25.69
C GLN A 8 1.13 5.44 -26.29
N SER A 9 1.01 5.32 -27.61
CA SER A 9 -0.28 5.15 -28.29
C SER A 9 -0.89 3.75 -28.05
N GLU A 10 -0.03 2.73 -27.97
CA GLU A 10 -0.42 1.36 -27.66
C GLU A 10 -0.90 1.24 -26.22
N ILE A 11 -0.21 1.88 -25.26
CA ILE A 11 -0.64 1.94 -23.86
C ILE A 11 -1.99 2.68 -23.75
N ALA A 12 -2.19 3.78 -24.48
CA ALA A 12 -3.47 4.50 -24.49
C ALA A 12 -4.61 3.64 -25.07
N ALA A 13 -4.35 2.88 -26.14
CA ALA A 13 -5.32 1.94 -26.70
C ALA A 13 -5.64 0.79 -25.73
N ALA A 14 -4.62 0.24 -25.06
CA ALA A 14 -4.79 -0.79 -24.04
C ALA A 14 -5.63 -0.28 -22.85
N LEU A 15 -5.38 0.94 -22.37
CA LEU A 15 -6.19 1.57 -21.33
C LEU A 15 -7.65 1.73 -21.74
N ARG A 16 -7.94 2.14 -22.99
CA ARG A 16 -9.31 2.22 -23.50
C ARG A 16 -10.02 0.85 -23.53
N LEU A 17 -9.30 -0.21 -23.89
CA LEU A 17 -9.84 -1.57 -23.88
C LEU A 17 -10.12 -2.04 -22.45
N LEU A 18 -9.22 -1.72 -21.51
CA LEU A 18 -9.41 -2.02 -20.09
C LEU A 18 -10.59 -1.25 -19.50
N ASP A 19 -10.76 0.03 -19.86
CA ASP A 19 -11.92 0.83 -19.46
C ASP A 19 -13.23 0.22 -19.96
N ALA A 20 -13.27 -0.21 -21.24
CA ALA A 20 -14.43 -0.87 -21.80
C ALA A 20 -14.72 -2.22 -21.11
N ALA A 21 -13.68 -3.00 -20.81
CA ALA A 21 -13.83 -4.27 -20.11
C ALA A 21 -14.35 -4.09 -18.68
N LEU A 22 -13.83 -3.10 -17.94
CA LEU A 22 -14.27 -2.77 -16.58
C LEU A 22 -15.67 -2.15 -16.55
N ALA A 23 -16.10 -1.46 -17.61
CA ALA A 23 -17.48 -0.99 -17.74
C ALA A 23 -18.49 -2.15 -17.82
N VAL A 24 -18.09 -3.28 -18.42
CA VAL A 24 -18.92 -4.49 -18.51
C VAL A 24 -18.77 -5.38 -17.27
N ALA A 25 -17.55 -5.50 -16.74
CA ALA A 25 -17.21 -6.35 -15.60
C ALA A 25 -16.37 -5.59 -14.55
N PRO A 26 -17.00 -4.77 -13.68
CA PRO A 26 -16.27 -3.90 -12.75
C PRO A 26 -15.40 -4.64 -11.72
N ARG A 27 -15.70 -5.92 -11.46
CA ARG A 27 -15.00 -6.75 -10.47
C ARG A 27 -13.95 -7.67 -11.11
N MET A 28 -13.56 -7.42 -12.36
CA MET A 28 -12.57 -8.24 -13.04
C MET A 28 -11.15 -7.89 -12.56
N GLU A 29 -10.64 -8.68 -11.61
CA GLU A 29 -9.35 -8.46 -10.94
C GLU A 29 -8.18 -8.28 -11.91
N VAL A 30 -8.09 -9.12 -12.94
CA VAL A 30 -6.99 -9.06 -13.92
C VAL A 30 -7.02 -7.75 -14.72
N ALA A 31 -8.20 -7.22 -15.04
CA ALA A 31 -8.29 -5.93 -15.72
C ALA A 31 -8.00 -4.76 -14.78
N LEU A 32 -8.41 -4.85 -13.51
CA LEU A 32 -8.07 -3.84 -12.50
C LEU A 32 -6.55 -3.77 -12.30
N GLU A 33 -5.90 -4.91 -12.11
CA GLU A 33 -4.45 -5.00 -11.93
C GLU A 33 -3.70 -4.51 -13.17
N LEU A 34 -4.09 -4.95 -14.37
CA LEU A 34 -3.41 -4.53 -15.60
C LEU A 34 -3.59 -3.03 -15.88
N LYS A 35 -4.78 -2.46 -15.58
CA LYS A 35 -5.02 -1.03 -15.69
C LYS A 35 -4.19 -0.25 -14.68
N GLU A 36 -4.13 -0.72 -13.44
CA GLU A 36 -3.32 -0.13 -12.38
C GLU A 36 -1.84 -0.04 -12.78
N ARG A 37 -1.24 -1.18 -13.17
CA ARG A 37 0.18 -1.23 -13.56
C ARG A 37 0.47 -0.32 -14.76
N SER A 38 -0.46 -0.26 -15.72
CA SER A 38 -0.36 0.65 -16.86
C SER A 38 -0.37 2.11 -16.43
N LEU A 39 -1.25 2.48 -15.49
CA LEU A 39 -1.33 3.84 -14.97
C LEU A 39 -0.09 4.23 -14.13
N LEU A 40 0.46 3.31 -13.32
CA LEU A 40 1.72 3.53 -12.61
C LEU A 40 2.89 3.78 -13.57
N CYS A 41 3.01 2.97 -14.64
CA CYS A 41 4.04 3.17 -15.66
C CYS A 41 3.94 4.52 -16.37
N LEU A 42 2.72 5.07 -16.48
CA LEU A 42 2.47 6.40 -17.04
C LEU A 42 2.54 7.53 -16.01
N CYS A 43 2.93 7.25 -14.76
CA CYS A 43 2.93 8.20 -13.66
C CYS A 43 1.56 8.84 -13.38
N ARG A 44 0.44 8.17 -13.72
CA ARG A 44 -0.94 8.64 -13.50
C ARG A 44 -1.42 8.23 -12.10
N PHE A 45 -0.66 8.62 -11.08
CA PHE A 45 -0.85 8.16 -9.70
C PHE A 45 -2.20 8.54 -9.09
N LYS A 46 -2.73 9.70 -9.45
CA LYS A 46 -4.04 10.15 -8.97
C LYS A 46 -5.16 9.22 -9.44
N GLU A 47 -5.09 8.78 -10.69
CA GLU A 47 -6.10 7.88 -11.25
C GLU A 47 -6.01 6.48 -10.67
N VAL A 48 -4.80 6.02 -10.33
CA VAL A 48 -4.63 4.78 -9.54
C VAL A 48 -5.32 4.93 -8.18
N ALA A 49 -5.10 6.05 -7.50
CA ALA A 49 -5.71 6.31 -6.20
C ALA A 49 -7.24 6.34 -6.28
N ASP A 50 -7.79 7.13 -7.19
CA ASP A 50 -9.24 7.24 -7.41
C ASP A 50 -9.86 5.89 -7.80
N MET A 51 -9.17 5.10 -8.63
CA MET A 51 -9.66 3.78 -9.05
C MET A 51 -9.67 2.75 -7.92
N LEU A 52 -8.62 2.70 -7.08
CA LEU A 52 -8.48 1.68 -6.04
C LEU A 52 -9.19 2.03 -4.73
N GLN A 53 -9.57 3.30 -4.53
CA GLN A 53 -10.22 3.78 -3.30
C GLN A 53 -11.46 2.96 -2.94
N ASP A 54 -12.29 2.61 -3.93
CA ASP A 54 -13.54 1.85 -3.73
C ASP A 54 -13.29 0.37 -3.38
N TYR A 55 -12.09 -0.14 -3.68
CA TYR A 55 -11.74 -1.56 -3.50
C TYR A 55 -10.94 -1.82 -2.22
N ILE A 56 -10.60 -0.77 -1.45
CA ILE A 56 -9.91 -0.86 -0.16
C ILE A 56 -10.79 -0.21 0.92
N PRO A 57 -11.68 -0.97 1.57
CA PRO A 57 -12.59 -0.45 2.60
C PRO A 57 -11.88 0.19 3.81
N SER A 58 -10.62 -0.17 4.04
CA SER A 58 -9.79 0.30 5.16
C SER A 58 -9.24 1.72 4.99
N LEU A 59 -9.26 2.26 3.77
CA LEU A 59 -8.74 3.58 3.42
C LEU A 59 -9.86 4.43 2.84
N LYS A 60 -10.96 4.59 3.58
CA LYS A 60 -11.90 5.68 3.27
C LYS A 60 -11.15 6.98 3.57
N MET A 61 -10.44 7.47 2.55
CA MET A 61 -9.67 8.70 2.56
C MET A 61 -10.58 9.79 3.09
N VAL A 62 -10.25 10.28 4.29
CA VAL A 62 -10.82 11.49 4.84
C VAL A 62 -10.25 12.61 3.99
N ILE A 63 -10.90 12.86 2.84
CA ILE A 63 -10.86 14.16 2.20
C ILE A 63 -11.67 15.05 3.13
N SER A 64 -11.04 15.49 4.22
CA SER A 64 -11.60 16.46 5.16
C SER A 64 -11.57 17.83 4.51
N GLU A 65 -12.67 18.19 3.85
CA GLU A 65 -13.45 19.33 4.34
C GLU A 65 -14.32 18.64 5.41
N ASP A 66 -13.99 18.62 6.71
CA ASP A 66 -14.17 19.71 7.65
C ASP A 66 -13.47 19.37 8.98
N GLU A 67 -13.19 20.40 9.75
CA GLU A 67 -12.75 20.39 11.14
C GLU A 67 -13.74 19.66 12.08
N SER A 68 -13.28 18.63 12.80
CA SER A 68 -13.47 18.52 14.25
C SER A 68 -12.91 17.21 14.81
N THR A 69 -12.06 17.41 15.80
CA THR A 69 -11.47 16.42 16.69
C THR A 69 -12.55 15.70 17.51
N THR A 70 -12.46 14.39 17.67
CA THR A 70 -12.63 13.73 18.99
C THR A 70 -12.18 12.28 18.89
N GLY A 71 -11.15 11.94 19.66
CA GLY A 71 -10.74 10.56 19.85
C GLY A 71 -11.65 9.82 20.82
N SER A 72 -11.67 8.50 20.71
CA SER A 72 -11.66 7.62 21.88
C SER A 72 -11.25 6.23 21.46
N SER A 73 -10.18 5.74 22.08
CA SER A 73 -9.89 4.32 22.20
C SER A 73 -11.02 3.61 22.95
N ASP A 74 -11.16 2.29 22.76
CA ASP A 74 -11.25 1.34 23.87
C ASP A 74 -11.10 -0.10 23.39
N ASN A 75 -9.96 -0.68 23.74
CA ASN A 75 -9.70 -2.11 23.75
C ASN A 75 -10.34 -2.68 25.02
N SER A 76 -11.22 -3.67 24.92
CA SER A 76 -11.62 -4.44 26.10
C SER A 76 -11.61 -5.93 25.84
N SER A 77 -10.92 -6.61 26.75
CA SER A 77 -10.71 -8.05 26.83
C SER A 77 -11.82 -8.65 27.69
N THR A 78 -12.42 -9.77 27.28
CA THR A 78 -13.17 -10.61 28.22
C THR A 78 -12.84 -12.08 28.01
N GLN A 79 -12.40 -12.71 29.09
CA GLN A 79 -12.04 -14.11 29.24
C GLN A 79 -13.24 -15.01 29.59
N LEU A 80 -13.12 -16.29 29.20
CA LEU A 80 -13.57 -17.54 29.84
C LEU A 80 -15.08 -17.86 29.99
N SER A 81 -15.49 -19.00 29.43
CA SER A 81 -16.03 -20.15 30.20
C SER A 81 -16.30 -21.36 29.28
N LYS A 82 -16.30 -22.56 29.88
CA LYS A 82 -16.09 -23.89 29.28
C LYS A 82 -17.37 -24.74 29.40
N ASN A 83 -17.51 -25.74 28.52
CA ASN A 83 -18.48 -26.86 28.49
C ASN A 83 -19.87 -26.49 27.92
N ASP A 84 -20.58 -27.29 27.11
CA ASP A 84 -20.65 -28.74 26.97
C ASP A 84 -21.31 -29.13 25.62
N SER A 85 -21.08 -30.39 25.26
CA SER A 85 -21.49 -31.21 24.12
C SER A 85 -22.93 -31.11 23.55
N ARG A 86 -23.03 -30.92 22.22
CA ARG A 86 -23.92 -31.71 21.34
C ARG A 86 -23.63 -31.53 19.84
N SER A 87 -23.59 -32.67 19.16
CA SER A 87 -23.26 -32.88 17.75
C SER A 87 -24.19 -32.18 16.76
N ILE A 88 -23.64 -31.27 15.95
CA ILE A 88 -24.07 -30.94 14.59
C ILE A 88 -22.78 -30.55 13.86
N PRO A 89 -22.37 -31.19 12.74
CA PRO A 89 -21.24 -30.66 11.97
C PRO A 89 -21.71 -29.32 11.38
N PRO A 90 -21.10 -28.17 11.75
CA PRO A 90 -21.41 -26.93 11.08
C PRO A 90 -20.97 -27.08 9.62
N ALA A 91 -21.91 -26.85 8.70
CA ALA A 91 -21.62 -26.65 7.29
C ALA A 91 -20.36 -25.80 7.16
N ALA A 92 -19.41 -26.27 6.35
CA ALA A 92 -18.15 -25.58 6.12
C ALA A 92 -18.40 -24.08 5.95
N PRO A 93 -17.71 -23.20 6.69
CA PRO A 93 -17.87 -21.76 6.53
C PRO A 93 -17.65 -21.43 5.05
N PRO A 94 -18.43 -20.51 4.45
CA PRO A 94 -18.22 -20.10 3.08
C PRO A 94 -16.74 -19.75 2.94
N SER A 95 -16.08 -20.45 2.02
CA SER A 95 -14.65 -20.37 1.75
C SER A 95 -14.22 -18.91 1.67
N ARG A 96 -13.76 -18.35 2.81
CA ARG A 96 -13.14 -17.02 2.93
C ARG A 96 -11.78 -16.95 2.22
N ARG A 97 -11.49 -17.88 1.31
CA ARG A 97 -10.16 -18.11 0.76
C ARG A 97 -9.81 -17.19 -0.40
N ASN A 98 -10.78 -16.55 -1.06
CA ASN A 98 -10.47 -15.80 -2.29
C ASN A 98 -10.49 -14.28 -2.14
N VAL A 99 -11.05 -13.74 -1.04
CA VAL A 99 -11.17 -12.27 -0.86
C VAL A 99 -9.92 -11.66 -0.22
N GLU A 100 -9.18 -12.43 0.60
CA GLU A 100 -7.93 -11.97 1.22
C GLU A 100 -6.73 -12.03 0.26
N GLU A 101 -6.68 -13.03 -0.63
CA GLU A 101 -5.59 -13.19 -1.61
C GLU A 101 -5.66 -12.15 -2.73
N ALA A 102 -6.87 -11.81 -3.20
CA ALA A 102 -7.08 -10.82 -4.26
C ALA A 102 -6.81 -9.37 -3.83
N GLY A 103 -6.70 -9.09 -2.53
CA GLY A 103 -6.61 -7.72 -2.01
C GLY A 103 -5.21 -7.20 -1.74
N GLN A 104 -4.19 -8.07 -1.65
CA GLN A 104 -2.86 -7.69 -1.18
C GLN A 104 -2.14 -6.70 -2.10
N TRP A 105 -2.19 -6.95 -3.41
CA TRP A 105 -1.57 -6.09 -4.41
C TRP A 105 -2.17 -4.69 -4.32
N ARG A 106 -3.50 -4.55 -4.19
CA ARG A 106 -4.16 -3.24 -4.07
C ARG A 106 -3.56 -2.33 -3.00
N TYR A 107 -3.17 -2.89 -1.84
CA TYR A 107 -2.51 -2.12 -0.78
C TYR A 107 -1.09 -1.67 -1.14
N SER A 108 -0.29 -2.56 -1.74
CA SER A 108 1.09 -2.23 -2.08
C SER A 108 1.14 -1.20 -3.21
N GLU A 109 0.29 -1.38 -4.21
CA GLU A 109 0.18 -0.60 -5.44
C GLU A 109 -0.41 0.79 -5.14
N LEU A 110 -1.51 0.86 -4.38
CA LEU A 110 -2.04 2.14 -3.89
C LEU A 110 -1.03 2.84 -2.99
N GLY A 111 -0.31 2.10 -2.15
CA GLY A 111 0.75 2.66 -1.31
C GLY A 111 1.88 3.31 -2.11
N GLN A 112 2.26 2.73 -3.25
CA GLN A 112 3.21 3.34 -4.18
C GLN A 112 2.63 4.61 -4.82
N ALA A 113 1.38 4.58 -5.27
CA ALA A 113 0.71 5.76 -5.83
C ALA A 113 0.63 6.91 -4.81
N CYS A 114 0.18 6.63 -3.58
CA CYS A 114 0.15 7.59 -2.48
C CYS A 114 1.54 8.16 -2.17
N CYS A 115 2.58 7.33 -2.25
CA CYS A 115 3.94 7.79 -2.11
C CYS A 115 4.22 8.86 -3.18
N HIS A 116 4.03 8.55 -4.46
CA HIS A 116 4.27 9.52 -5.54
C HIS A 116 3.42 10.79 -5.46
N LEU A 117 2.23 10.74 -4.86
CA LEU A 117 1.37 11.91 -4.62
C LEU A 117 1.85 12.79 -3.44
N GLY A 118 2.78 12.32 -2.63
CA GLY A 118 3.26 13.04 -1.44
C GLY A 118 2.52 12.70 -0.14
N LEU A 119 1.55 11.78 -0.21
CA LEU A 119 0.75 11.29 0.92
C LEU A 119 1.56 10.23 1.69
N MET A 120 2.69 10.64 2.29
CA MET A 120 3.67 9.74 2.90
C MET A 120 3.06 8.90 4.03
N GLU A 121 2.19 9.50 4.85
CA GLU A 121 1.52 8.85 5.97
C GLU A 121 0.58 7.73 5.49
N ASP A 122 -0.24 8.00 4.47
CA ASP A 122 -1.14 7.00 3.87
C ASP A 122 -0.34 5.90 3.18
N ALA A 123 0.68 6.28 2.41
CA ALA A 123 1.60 5.35 1.77
C ALA A 123 2.23 4.39 2.79
N LEU A 124 2.62 4.91 3.96
CA LEU A 124 3.19 4.10 5.03
C LEU A 124 2.20 3.02 5.53
N VAL A 125 0.95 3.40 5.78
CA VAL A 125 -0.08 2.49 6.29
C VAL A 125 -0.42 1.41 5.26
N LEU A 126 -0.58 1.82 4.00
CA LEU A 126 -0.91 0.94 2.89
C LEU A 126 0.20 -0.07 2.60
N LEU A 127 1.45 0.39 2.44
CA LEU A 127 2.59 -0.50 2.16
C LEU A 127 2.87 -1.46 3.32
N GLN A 128 2.70 -1.02 4.57
CA GLN A 128 2.81 -1.92 5.73
C GLN A 128 1.71 -2.98 5.75
N THR A 129 0.49 -2.59 5.39
CA THR A 129 -0.65 -3.51 5.32
C THR A 129 -0.45 -4.54 4.21
N GLY A 130 -0.08 -4.09 3.01
CA GLY A 130 0.26 -4.97 1.88
C GLY A 130 1.36 -5.96 2.24
N LYS A 131 2.45 -5.50 2.87
CA LYS A 131 3.54 -6.37 3.35
C LYS A 131 3.08 -7.41 4.37
N ARG A 132 2.19 -7.04 5.29
CA ARG A 132 1.63 -7.97 6.29
C ARG A 132 0.75 -9.04 5.63
N LEU A 133 -0.09 -8.63 4.68
CA LEU A 133 -0.95 -9.55 3.91
C LEU A 133 -0.10 -10.50 3.05
N ALA A 134 0.94 -10.00 2.39
CA ALA A 134 1.95 -10.79 1.67
C ALA A 134 2.57 -11.89 2.49
N THR A 135 3.02 -11.50 3.68
CA THR A 135 3.65 -12.44 4.60
C THR A 135 2.65 -13.50 5.09
N ALA A 136 1.39 -13.12 5.29
CA ALA A 136 0.35 -14.05 5.70
C ALA A 136 -0.04 -15.03 4.57
N ALA A 137 -0.18 -14.55 3.34
CA ALA A 137 -0.46 -15.37 2.16
C ALA A 137 0.66 -16.40 1.94
N PHE A 138 1.92 -15.96 1.93
CA PHE A 138 3.06 -16.86 1.77
C PHE A 138 3.13 -17.94 2.87
N ARG A 139 2.82 -17.58 4.12
CA ARG A 139 2.75 -18.56 5.22
C ARG A 139 1.66 -19.61 4.99
N ARG A 140 0.48 -19.20 4.54
CA ARG A 140 -0.63 -20.13 4.25
C ARG A 140 -0.25 -21.10 3.13
N GLU A 141 0.33 -20.60 2.06
CA GLU A 141 0.80 -21.41 0.93
C GLU A 141 1.89 -22.42 1.37
N SER A 142 2.84 -21.98 2.20
CA SER A 142 3.90 -22.86 2.72
C SER A 142 3.38 -23.99 3.63
N ILE A 143 2.27 -23.77 4.35
CA ILE A 143 1.64 -24.78 5.20
C ILE A 143 0.81 -25.75 4.35
N SER A 144 0.04 -25.23 3.39
CA SER A 144 -0.76 -26.07 2.46
C SER A 144 0.09 -26.99 1.60
N LEU A 145 1.28 -26.52 1.15
CA LEU A 145 2.20 -27.34 0.37
C LEU A 145 2.81 -28.48 1.19
N SER A 146 2.89 -28.33 2.52
CA SER A 146 3.44 -29.35 3.41
C SER A 146 2.52 -30.58 3.56
N ASP A 147 1.22 -30.45 3.35
CA ASP A 147 0.24 -31.52 3.62
C ASP A 147 0.08 -32.50 2.44
N ASP A 148 0.33 -32.06 1.20
CA ASP A 148 0.19 -32.91 0.00
C ASP A 148 1.46 -33.71 -0.36
N ILE A 149 2.61 -33.40 0.24
CA ILE A 149 3.90 -34.05 -0.08
C ILE A 149 3.98 -35.49 0.47
N PHE A 150 3.13 -35.89 1.42
CA PHE A 150 3.21 -37.23 2.01
C PHE A 150 2.45 -38.33 1.23
N SER A 151 1.74 -38.01 0.14
CA SER A 151 0.97 -39.01 -0.63
C SER A 151 1.47 -39.32 -2.05
N SER A 152 2.57 -38.72 -2.53
CA SER A 152 3.04 -39.03 -3.89
C SER A 152 4.55 -38.83 -4.07
N ILE A 153 5.36 -39.69 -3.46
CA ILE A 153 6.77 -39.85 -3.84
C ILE A 153 6.93 -41.15 -4.62
N LYS A 154 6.72 -41.06 -5.94
CA LYS A 154 7.45 -41.86 -6.91
C LYS A 154 8.09 -40.91 -7.93
N HIS A 155 9.41 -40.76 -7.77
CA HIS A 155 10.42 -40.17 -8.64
C HIS A 155 10.78 -38.68 -8.49
N PRO A 156 12.09 -38.35 -8.40
CA PRO A 156 12.59 -36.99 -8.26
C PRO A 156 12.87 -36.38 -9.63
N LEU A 157 12.26 -35.24 -9.94
CA LEU A 157 12.78 -34.33 -10.96
C LEU A 157 12.59 -32.88 -10.50
N SER A 158 13.71 -32.28 -10.09
CA SER A 158 14.07 -30.86 -10.18
C SER A 158 12.93 -29.86 -10.39
N GLY A 159 12.40 -29.33 -9.29
CA GLY A 159 11.64 -28.08 -9.27
C GLY A 159 11.96 -27.34 -7.98
N GLN A 160 12.75 -26.26 -8.05
CA GLN A 160 12.92 -25.37 -6.90
C GLN A 160 11.56 -24.76 -6.52
N PRO A 161 11.32 -24.47 -5.22
CA PRO A 161 10.21 -23.60 -4.83
C PRO A 161 10.46 -22.21 -5.45
N GLU A 162 9.55 -21.76 -6.31
CA GLU A 162 9.57 -20.38 -6.80
C GLU A 162 9.44 -19.45 -5.60
N ARG A 163 10.57 -18.82 -5.29
CA ARG A 163 10.70 -17.79 -4.28
C ARG A 163 10.01 -16.53 -4.85
N PRO A 164 9.22 -15.79 -4.05
CA PRO A 164 8.60 -14.56 -4.54
C PRO A 164 9.67 -13.64 -5.17
N PRO A 165 9.34 -12.84 -6.20
CA PRO A 165 10.30 -11.97 -6.87
C PRO A 165 10.99 -11.08 -5.84
N LYS A 166 12.22 -11.45 -5.45
CA LYS A 166 12.98 -10.79 -4.37
C LYS A 166 13.10 -9.29 -4.60
N THR A 167 13.17 -8.89 -5.87
CA THR A 167 13.30 -7.51 -6.32
C THR A 167 12.17 -6.61 -5.82
N GLU A 168 10.92 -7.06 -5.83
CA GLU A 168 9.76 -6.23 -5.47
C GLU A 168 9.63 -6.09 -3.95
N PHE A 169 9.85 -7.17 -3.20
CA PHE A 169 9.77 -7.14 -1.73
C PHE A 169 10.92 -6.37 -1.08
N GLU A 170 12.13 -6.48 -1.63
CA GLU A 170 13.29 -5.69 -1.23
C GLU A 170 13.08 -4.20 -1.56
N SER A 171 12.51 -3.90 -2.73
CA SER A 171 12.12 -2.54 -3.12
C SER A 171 11.09 -1.91 -2.17
N ILE A 172 10.01 -2.63 -1.84
CA ILE A 172 8.97 -2.17 -0.89
C ILE A 172 9.56 -1.95 0.51
N SER A 173 10.46 -2.82 0.95
CA SER A 173 11.10 -2.69 2.27
C SER A 173 12.01 -1.46 2.33
N HIS A 174 12.76 -1.18 1.26
CA HIS A 174 13.58 0.02 1.15
C HIS A 174 12.70 1.28 1.12
N LEU A 175 11.62 1.27 0.33
CA LEU A 175 10.65 2.36 0.26
C LEU A 175 10.02 2.66 1.62
N LEU A 176 9.60 1.64 2.37
CA LEU A 176 9.09 1.78 3.73
C LEU A 176 10.11 2.42 4.68
N CYS A 177 11.39 2.05 4.61
CA CYS A 177 12.44 2.67 5.41
C CYS A 177 12.61 4.16 5.06
N HIS A 178 12.58 4.49 3.78
CA HIS A 178 12.67 5.87 3.29
C HIS A 178 11.49 6.72 3.77
N ILE A 179 10.25 6.25 3.58
CA ILE A 179 9.03 6.94 4.02
C ILE A 179 9.06 7.17 5.54
N LYS A 180 9.43 6.16 6.34
CA LYS A 180 9.56 6.30 7.81
C LYS A 180 10.55 7.38 8.21
N LEU A 181 11.69 7.47 7.52
CA LEU A 181 12.69 8.49 7.80
C LEU A 181 12.13 9.90 7.52
N LEU A 182 11.47 10.08 6.38
CA LEU A 182 10.85 11.35 5.99
C LEU A 182 9.79 11.80 6.99
N ILE A 183 8.85 10.91 7.34
CA ILE A 183 7.80 11.19 8.33
C ILE A 183 8.43 11.58 9.68
N ARG A 184 9.34 10.77 10.21
CA ARG A 184 10.01 11.07 11.51
C ARG A 184 10.69 12.43 11.50
N ARG A 185 11.35 12.79 10.39
CA ARG A 185 12.05 14.06 10.25
C ARG A 185 11.07 15.24 10.14
N LYS A 186 9.95 15.08 9.44
CA LYS A 186 8.85 16.06 9.36
C LYS A 186 8.20 16.26 10.73
N THR A 187 7.88 15.18 11.44
CA THR A 187 7.34 15.24 12.80
C THR A 187 8.27 15.99 13.75
N ALA A 188 9.57 15.70 13.72
CA ALA A 188 10.55 16.43 14.54
C ALA A 188 10.63 17.91 14.19
N ALA A 189 10.51 18.26 12.89
CA ALA A 189 10.52 19.65 12.43
C ALA A 189 9.28 20.42 12.94
N ILE A 190 8.10 19.80 12.85
CA ILE A 190 6.84 20.38 13.33
C ILE A 190 6.89 20.53 14.86
N ALA A 191 7.34 19.51 15.59
CA ALA A 191 7.47 19.59 17.05
C ALA A 191 8.44 20.71 17.49
N ALA A 192 9.56 20.91 16.76
CA ALA A 192 10.46 22.03 17.01
C ALA A 192 9.80 23.39 16.73
N LEU A 193 8.98 23.49 15.68
CA LEU A 193 8.23 24.70 15.34
C LEU A 193 7.16 25.03 16.40
N ASP A 194 6.49 24.02 16.92
CA ASP A 194 5.49 24.16 17.99
C ASP A 194 6.14 24.58 19.31
N ALA A 195 7.36 24.09 19.59
CA ALA A 195 8.17 24.49 20.73
C ALA A 195 8.86 25.86 20.57
N GLY A 196 8.70 26.54 19.42
CA GLY A 196 9.35 27.83 19.14
C GLY A 196 10.86 27.75 18.84
N LEU A 197 11.39 26.55 18.60
CA LEU A 197 12.81 26.31 18.27
C LEU A 197 13.03 26.47 16.75
N CYS A 198 12.93 27.70 16.24
CA CYS A 198 12.95 27.98 14.80
C CYS A 198 14.23 27.49 14.08
N SER A 199 15.41 27.64 14.70
CA SER A 199 16.68 27.17 14.12
C SER A 199 16.69 25.64 13.93
N GLU A 200 16.15 24.91 14.90
CA GLU A 200 16.08 23.45 14.86
C GLU A 200 15.04 22.97 13.85
N ALA A 201 13.88 23.63 13.79
CA ALA A 201 12.86 23.37 12.77
C ALA A 201 13.43 23.56 11.35
N VAL A 202 14.11 24.67 11.09
CA VAL A 202 14.78 24.93 9.80
C VAL A 202 15.82 23.85 9.50
N ARG A 203 16.63 23.46 10.48
CA ARG A 203 17.63 22.38 10.33
C ARG A 203 17.00 21.05 9.92
N HIS A 204 15.84 20.71 10.48
CA HIS A 204 15.12 19.48 10.11
C HIS A 204 14.53 19.56 8.70
N PHE A 205 13.85 20.66 8.35
CA PHE A 205 13.30 20.84 7.01
C PHE A 205 14.39 20.89 5.94
N THR A 206 15.51 21.57 6.16
CA THR A 206 16.64 21.59 5.22
C THR A 206 17.19 20.19 4.97
N LYS A 207 17.33 19.34 6.00
CA LYS A 207 17.73 17.93 5.81
C LYS A 207 16.74 17.09 4.99
N ILE A 208 15.45 17.46 4.94
CA ILE A 208 14.47 16.81 4.05
C ILE A 208 14.70 17.28 2.61
N LEU A 209 14.85 18.60 2.43
CA LEU A 209 14.99 19.24 1.12
C LEU A 209 16.33 18.89 0.43
N ASP A 210 17.43 18.80 1.19
CA ASP A 210 18.74 18.42 0.66
C ASP A 210 18.79 16.93 0.26
N GLY A 211 17.94 16.10 0.88
CA GLY A 211 17.79 14.68 0.58
C GLY A 211 16.84 14.39 -0.60
N CYS A 212 16.48 15.38 -1.42
CA CYS A 212 15.34 15.34 -2.34
C CYS A 212 15.34 14.25 -3.42
N ARG A 213 16.44 13.51 -3.66
CA ARG A 213 16.44 12.44 -4.66
C ARG A 213 15.42 11.36 -4.29
N GLY A 214 14.37 11.25 -5.09
CA GLY A 214 13.28 10.29 -4.88
C GLY A 214 12.23 10.73 -3.86
N THR A 215 12.32 11.95 -3.31
CA THR A 215 11.24 12.49 -2.47
C THR A 215 10.17 13.16 -3.36
N PRO A 216 8.89 12.79 -3.22
CA PRO A 216 7.80 13.31 -4.04
C PRO A 216 7.57 14.81 -3.86
N GLN A 217 7.28 15.50 -4.96
CA GLN A 217 7.17 16.97 -4.96
C GLN A 217 6.05 17.50 -4.06
N GLY A 218 4.91 16.80 -3.98
CA GLY A 218 3.80 17.17 -3.09
C GLY A 218 4.21 17.19 -1.61
N PHE A 219 5.03 16.23 -1.18
CA PHE A 219 5.57 16.20 0.18
C PHE A 219 6.58 17.32 0.42
N LEU A 220 7.44 17.61 -0.57
CA LEU A 220 8.42 18.69 -0.49
C LEU A 220 7.74 20.06 -0.42
N SER A 221 6.65 20.30 -1.18
CA SER A 221 5.93 21.58 -1.14
C SER A 221 5.35 21.85 0.25
N GLU A 222 4.77 20.85 0.92
CA GLU A 222 4.33 21.00 2.31
C GLU A 222 5.49 21.36 3.25
N CYS A 223 6.64 20.69 3.10
CA CYS A 223 7.82 20.98 3.90
C CYS A 223 8.35 22.41 3.67
N TYR A 224 8.31 22.90 2.43
CA TYR A 224 8.65 24.28 2.11
C TYR A 224 7.71 25.27 2.81
N VAL A 225 6.39 25.05 2.77
CA VAL A 225 5.40 25.91 3.42
C VAL A 225 5.66 25.99 4.92
N HIS A 226 5.82 24.85 5.60
CA HIS A 226 6.10 24.82 7.04
C HIS A 226 7.42 25.51 7.38
N ARG A 227 8.46 25.36 6.54
CA ARG A 227 9.72 26.08 6.71
C ARG A 227 9.55 27.58 6.57
N THR A 228 8.72 28.07 5.64
CA THR A 228 8.48 29.52 5.53
C THR A 228 7.74 30.10 6.74
N SER A 229 6.85 29.32 7.35
CA SER A 229 6.14 29.72 8.57
C SER A 229 7.08 29.93 9.77
N THR A 230 8.29 29.36 9.78
CA THR A 230 9.26 29.58 10.85
C THR A 230 9.84 31.00 10.86
N PHE A 231 9.79 31.71 9.73
CA PHE A 231 10.32 33.08 9.61
C PHE A 231 9.26 34.17 9.86
N ARG A 232 8.00 33.78 10.10
CA ARG A 232 6.87 34.69 10.32
C ARG A 232 6.48 34.83 11.80
N LYS A 233 7.09 34.04 12.67
CA LYS A 233 7.01 34.16 14.14
C LYS A 233 8.22 34.94 14.63
#